data_AF-A0A9X4SCG7-F1
#
_entry.id   AF-A0A9X4SCG7-F1
#
_cell.length_a   1.000
_cell.length_b   1.000
_cell.length_c   1.000
_cell.angle_alpha   90.00
_cell.angle_beta   90.00
_cell.angle_gamma   90.00
#
_symmetry.space_group_name_H-M   'P 1'
#
loop_
_entity.id
_entity.type
_entity.pdbx_description
1 polymer ?
#
loop_
_entity_poly.entity_id
_entity_poly.type
_entity_poly.pdbx_seq_one_letter_code
_entity_poly.pdbx_strand_id
1 'polypeptide(L)'
;SFRGIYRSTEYRRGLALVLFRAITVLSYYGYKKEAGEIILSIEEHQLAYSMFLRNLFYGTKAYWVYCFEDKGKGQEMAQKFMTIQELAGVPEVTAFYKKRVE
;
A
#
# COMPACT_ATOMS: atom_id res chain seq x y z
N SER A 1 -27.56 11.96 2.35
CA SER A 1 -27.21 11.03 1.25
C SER A 1 -25.73 10.69 1.30
N PHE A 2 -25.34 9.65 2.05
CA PHE A 2 -23.94 9.19 2.14
C PHE A 2 -23.41 8.60 0.82
N ARG A 3 -24.29 8.30 -0.15
CA ARG A 3 -23.94 7.71 -1.46
C ARG A 3 -23.18 8.67 -2.39
N GLY A 4 -23.19 9.98 -2.13
CA GLY A 4 -22.49 10.96 -2.97
C GLY A 4 -20.97 11.01 -2.75
N ILE A 5 -20.53 10.85 -1.50
CA ILE A 5 -19.12 11.03 -1.10
C ILE A 5 -18.24 9.91 -1.68
N TYR A 6 -18.76 8.67 -1.72
CA TYR A 6 -18.06 7.52 -2.30
C TYR A 6 -17.94 7.56 -3.83
N ARG A 7 -18.61 8.48 -4.54
CA ARG A 7 -18.50 8.63 -6.00
C ARG A 7 -17.37 9.56 -6.44
N SER A 8 -16.81 10.37 -5.54
CA SER A 8 -15.63 11.20 -5.87
C SER A 8 -14.38 10.32 -5.94
N THR A 9 -13.66 10.42 -7.05
CA THR A 9 -12.38 9.77 -7.27
C THR A 9 -11.35 10.19 -6.22
N GLU A 10 -11.37 11.46 -5.83
CA GLU A 10 -10.52 12.06 -4.81
C GLU A 10 -10.78 11.44 -3.43
N TYR A 11 -12.05 11.30 -3.04
CA TYR A 11 -12.42 10.66 -1.78
C TYR A 11 -12.02 9.19 -1.76
N ARG A 12 -12.31 8.43 -2.83
CA ARG A 12 -11.91 7.03 -2.94
C ARG A 12 -10.39 6.86 -2.86
N ARG A 13 -9.63 7.77 -3.49
CA ARG A 13 -8.17 7.79 -3.39
C ARG A 13 -7.71 8.08 -1.96
N GLY A 14 -8.29 9.08 -1.30
CA GLY A 14 -7.97 9.42 0.09
C GLY A 14 -8.23 8.25 1.03
N LEU A 15 -9.38 7.59 0.90
CA LEU A 15 -9.72 6.39 1.67
C LEU A 15 -8.69 5.27 1.45
N ALA A 16 -8.36 4.96 0.20
CA ALA A 16 -7.36 3.92 -0.09
C ALA A 16 -6.01 4.20 0.59
N LEU A 17 -5.52 5.45 0.52
CA LEU A 17 -4.25 5.82 1.14
C LEU A 17 -4.28 5.73 2.68
N VAL A 18 -5.39 6.08 3.31
CA VAL A 18 -5.56 5.92 4.77
C VAL A 18 -5.54 4.45 5.16
N LEU A 19 -6.24 3.60 4.40
CA LEU A 19 -6.26 2.15 4.65
C LEU A 19 -4.88 1.52 4.45
N PHE A 20 -4.10 1.96 3.43
CA PHE A 20 -2.73 1.49 3.23
C PHE A 20 -1.85 1.82 4.44
N ARG A 21 -1.95 3.05 4.97
CA ARG A 21 -1.23 3.45 6.19
C ARG A 21 -1.66 2.64 7.39
N ALA A 22 -2.96 2.37 7.55
CA ALA A 22 -3.47 1.53 8.64
C ALA A 22 -2.86 0.13 8.59
N ILE A 23 -2.76 -0.50 7.41
CA ILE A 23 -2.08 -1.79 7.23
C ILE A 23 -0.64 -1.70 7.72
N THR A 24 0.13 -0.69 7.29
CA THR A 24 1.54 -0.55 7.69
C THR A 24 1.69 -0.40 9.21
N VAL A 25 0.87 0.44 9.85
CA VAL A 25 0.93 0.67 11.30
C VAL A 25 0.55 -0.59 12.07
N LEU A 26 -0.54 -1.25 11.68
CA LEU A 26 -0.98 -2.49 12.32
C LEU A 26 0.07 -3.61 12.14
N SER A 27 0.68 -3.70 10.96
CA SER A 27 1.77 -4.62 10.69
C SER A 27 2.98 -4.39 11.59
N TYR A 28 3.37 -3.14 11.78
CA TYR A 28 4.48 -2.77 12.65
C TYR A 28 4.24 -3.20 14.11
N TYR A 29 3.01 -3.02 14.61
CA TYR A 29 2.64 -3.38 15.99
C TYR A 29 2.25 -4.86 16.18
N GLY A 30 2.32 -5.69 15.14
CA GLY A 30 2.04 -7.12 15.26
C GLY A 30 0.56 -7.52 15.10
N TYR A 31 -0.32 -6.58 14.73
CA TYR A 31 -1.76 -6.82 14.54
C TYR A 31 -2.06 -7.47 13.18
N LYS A 32 -1.70 -8.75 13.05
CA LYS A 32 -1.81 -9.53 11.79
C LYS A 32 -3.24 -9.58 11.25
N LYS A 33 -4.21 -9.88 12.11
CA LYS A 33 -5.59 -10.15 11.74
C LYS A 33 -6.26 -8.88 11.19
N GLU A 34 -6.18 -7.80 11.95
CA GLU A 34 -6.77 -6.50 11.63
C GLU A 34 -6.18 -5.94 10.33
N ALA A 35 -4.86 -6.02 10.16
CA ALA A 35 -4.22 -5.61 8.93
C ALA A 35 -4.67 -6.48 7.72
N GLY A 36 -4.84 -7.79 7.93
CA GLY A 36 -5.32 -8.72 6.91
C GLY A 36 -6.78 -8.44 6.49
N GLU A 37 -7.66 -8.12 7.43
CA GLU A 37 -9.05 -7.75 7.16
C GLU A 37 -9.13 -6.48 6.29
N ILE A 38 -8.26 -5.50 6.54
CA ILE A 38 -8.19 -4.29 5.70
C ILE A 38 -7.70 -4.61 4.29
N ILE A 39 -6.69 -5.48 4.15
CA ILE A 39 -6.19 -5.96 2.85
C ILE A 39 -7.34 -6.59 2.04
N LEU A 40 -8.10 -7.50 2.66
CA LEU A 40 -9.25 -8.14 2.01
C LEU A 40 -10.30 -7.12 1.58
N SER A 41 -10.64 -6.17 2.46
CA SER A 41 -11.61 -5.11 2.15
C SER A 41 -11.20 -4.27 0.94
N ILE A 42 -9.90 -3.93 0.82
CA ILE A 42 -9.37 -3.20 -0.33
C ILE A 42 -9.54 -3.99 -1.63
N GLU A 43 -9.29 -5.30 -1.59
CA GLU A 43 -9.39 -6.20 -2.75
C GLU A 43 -10.84 -6.38 -3.18
N GLU A 44 -11.74 -6.70 -2.24
CA GLU A 44 -13.17 -6.88 -2.46
C GLU A 44 -13.83 -5.63 -3.07
N HIS A 45 -13.48 -4.44 -2.57
CA HIS A 45 -14.05 -3.17 -3.02
C HIS A 45 -13.26 -2.50 -4.15
N GLN A 46 -12.22 -3.16 -4.66
CA GLN A 46 -11.33 -2.66 -5.70
C GLN A 46 -10.84 -1.22 -5.42
N LEU A 47 -10.44 -0.94 -4.17
CA LEU A 47 -10.01 0.41 -3.77
C LEU A 47 -8.66 0.79 -4.38
N ALA A 48 -7.84 -0.20 -4.74
CA ALA A 48 -6.65 -0.03 -5.58
C ALA A 48 -7.03 0.01 -7.09
N TYR A 49 -7.87 0.97 -7.47
CA TYR A 49 -8.45 1.01 -8.83
C TYR A 49 -7.50 1.56 -9.91
N SER A 50 -6.50 2.37 -9.53
CA SER A 50 -5.53 2.94 -10.47
C SER A 50 -4.17 2.25 -10.37
N MET A 51 -3.35 2.31 -11.43
CA MET A 51 -2.01 1.74 -11.44
C MET A 51 -1.14 2.27 -10.29
N PHE A 52 -1.23 3.58 -10.03
CA PHE A 52 -0.58 4.22 -8.87
C PHE A 52 -1.00 3.56 -7.55
N LEU A 53 -2.31 3.42 -7.31
CA LEU A 53 -2.81 2.81 -6.07
C LEU A 53 -2.49 1.32 -5.98
N ARG A 54 -2.49 0.59 -7.10
CA ARG A 54 -2.08 -0.82 -7.15
C ARG A 54 -0.62 -0.99 -6.76
N ASN A 55 0.26 -0.13 -7.27
CA ASN A 55 1.67 -0.18 -6.93
C ASN A 55 1.89 0.12 -5.44
N LEU A 56 1.23 1.17 -4.91
CA LEU A 56 1.29 1.48 -3.46
C LEU A 56 0.73 0.34 -2.60
N PHE A 57 -0.39 -0.25 -3.00
CA PHE A 57 -0.99 -1.37 -2.30
C PHE A 57 -0.08 -2.60 -2.33
N TYR A 58 0.59 -2.85 -3.45
CA TYR A 58 1.56 -3.94 -3.59
C TYR A 58 2.73 -3.77 -2.61
N GLY A 59 3.32 -2.58 -2.53
CA GLY A 59 4.36 -2.27 -1.54
C GLY A 59 3.86 -2.40 -0.10
N THR A 60 2.62 -2.00 0.15
CA THR A 60 1.97 -2.16 1.47
C THR A 60 1.80 -3.64 1.84
N LYS A 61 1.32 -4.47 0.91
CA LYS A 61 1.22 -5.93 1.11
C LYS A 61 2.58 -6.58 1.29
N ALA A 62 3.61 -6.10 0.60
CA ALA A 62 4.98 -6.60 0.76
C ALA A 62 5.45 -6.46 2.22
N TYR A 63 5.15 -5.32 2.86
CA TYR A 63 5.46 -5.11 4.27
C TYR A 63 4.66 -6.02 5.20
N TRP A 64 3.36 -6.21 4.93
CA TRP A 64 2.54 -7.15 5.70
C TRP A 64 3.07 -8.60 5.59
N VAL A 65 3.42 -9.04 4.37
CA VAL A 65 4.02 -10.37 4.13
C VAL A 65 5.35 -10.51 4.87
N TYR A 66 6.19 -9.48 4.84
CA TYR A 66 7.46 -9.44 5.57
C TYR A 66 7.27 -9.62 7.07
N CYS A 67 6.28 -8.95 7.66
CA CYS A 67 6.01 -9.00 9.09
C CYS A 67 5.39 -10.33 9.54
N PHE A 68 4.57 -10.98 8.72
CA PHE A 68 3.63 -12.01 9.20
C PHE A 68 3.61 -13.34 8.47
N GLU A 69 4.19 -13.43 7.27
CA GLU A 69 4.13 -14.64 6.44
C GLU A 69 5.53 -15.15 6.14
N ASP A 70 6.27 -14.43 5.31
CA ASP A 70 7.59 -14.81 4.83
C ASP A 70 8.44 -13.57 4.61
N LYS A 71 9.48 -13.45 5.44
CA LYS A 71 10.40 -12.33 5.44
C LYS A 71 11.11 -12.16 4.10
N GLY A 72 11.59 -13.24 3.50
CA GLY A 72 12.34 -13.22 2.24
C GLY A 72 11.45 -12.84 1.07
N LYS A 73 10.25 -13.42 1.00
CA LYS A 73 9.24 -13.07 -0.01
C LYS A 73 8.79 -11.61 0.12
N GLY A 74 8.57 -11.14 1.35
CA GLY A 74 8.22 -9.75 1.62
C GLY A 74 9.31 -8.78 1.16
N GLN A 75 10.59 -9.11 1.38
CA GLN A 75 11.73 -8.35 0.87
C GLN A 75 11.78 -8.33 -0.66
N GLU A 76 11.59 -9.47 -1.31
CA GLU A 76 11.58 -9.56 -2.77
C GLU A 76 10.45 -8.68 -3.37
N MET A 77 9.26 -8.74 -2.78
CA MET A 77 8.14 -7.89 -3.19
C MET A 77 8.44 -6.40 -2.97
N ALA A 78 9.03 -6.04 -1.83
CA ALA A 78 9.41 -4.66 -1.54
C ALA A 78 10.45 -4.14 -2.54
N GLN A 79 11.42 -4.97 -2.92
CA GLN A 79 12.41 -4.61 -3.93
C GLN A 79 11.76 -4.34 -5.30
N LYS A 80 10.83 -5.21 -5.73
CA LYS A 80 10.06 -5.00 -6.97
C LYS A 80 9.25 -3.70 -6.92
N PHE A 81 8.63 -3.40 -5.78
CA PHE A 81 7.93 -2.12 -5.58
C PHE A 81 8.87 -0.93 -5.76
N MET A 82 10.07 -0.95 -5.16
CA MET A 82 11.06 0.12 -5.29
C MET A 82 11.52 0.29 -6.75
N THR A 83 11.78 -0.80 -7.45
CA THR A 83 12.12 -0.76 -8.89
C THR A 83 11.00 -0.14 -9.73
N ILE A 84 9.73 -0.45 -9.44
CA ILE A 84 8.59 0.18 -10.13
C ILE A 84 8.53 1.68 -9.84
N GLN A 85 8.81 2.12 -8.61
CA GLN A 85 8.88 3.54 -8.28
C GLN A 85 10.06 4.23 -9.00
N GLU A 86 11.20 3.56 -9.14
CA GLU A 86 12.34 4.09 -9.89
C GLU A 86 12.05 4.24 -11.40
N LEU A 87 11.34 3.29 -12.00
CA LEU A 87 11.06 3.27 -13.44
C LEU A 87 9.83 4.10 -13.86
N ALA A 88 8.83 4.19 -12.98
CA ALA A 88 7.54 4.83 -13.29
C ALA A 88 7.22 6.05 -12.40
N GLY A 89 8.07 6.34 -11.41
CA GLY A 89 7.92 7.50 -10.53
C GLY A 89 8.43 8.79 -11.17
N VAL A 90 7.91 9.91 -10.69
CA VAL A 90 8.53 11.22 -10.95
C VAL A 90 9.90 11.21 -10.25
N PRO A 91 11.01 11.55 -10.92
CA PRO A 91 12.37 11.42 -10.37
C PRO A 91 12.54 11.99 -8.95
N GLU A 92 11.82 13.06 -8.64
CA GLU A 92 11.81 13.74 -7.34
C GLU A 92 11.23 12.88 -6.21
N VAL A 93 10.20 12.08 -6.50
CA VAL A 93 9.56 11.18 -5.52
C VAL A 93 10.48 9.99 -5.22
N THR A 94 11.14 9.46 -6.25
CA THR A 94 12.12 8.39 -6.13
C THR A 94 13.32 8.81 -5.29
N ALA A 95 13.84 10.01 -5.52
CA ALA A 95 14.93 10.57 -4.73
C ALA A 95 14.56 10.76 -3.25
N PHE A 96 13.30 11.11 -2.96
CA PHE A 96 12.80 11.27 -1.59
C PHE A 96 12.80 9.95 -0.79
N TYR A 97 12.40 8.83 -1.40
CA TYR A 97 12.37 7.54 -0.72
C TYR A 97 13.77 6.92 -0.57
N LYS A 98 14.67 7.09 -1.56
CA LYS A 98 16.06 6.60 -1.48
C LYS A 98 16.81 7.14 -0.26
N LYS A 99 16.67 8.44 -0.01
CA LYS A 99 17.34 9.17 1.08
C LYS A 99 16.92 8.75 2.50
N ARG A 100 15.93 7.86 2.63
CA ARG A 100 15.39 7.37 3.92
C ARG A 100 15.58 5.87 4.12
N VAL A 101 16.09 5.18 3.11
CA VAL A 101 16.44 3.76 3.18
C VAL A 101 17.93 3.57 3.42
N GLU A 102 18.75 4.57 3.06
CA GLU A 102 20.10 4.79 3.59
C GLU A 102 20.05 5.27 5.05
#